data_AF-A0A9X8DJR3-F1
#
_entry.id   AF-A0A9X8DJR3-F1
#
_cell.length_a   1.000
_cell.length_b   1.000
_cell.length_c   1.000
_cell.angle_alpha   90.00
_cell.angle_beta   90.00
_cell.angle_gamma   90.00
#
_symmetry.space_group_name_H-M   'P 1'
#
loop_
_entity.id
_entity.type
_entity.pdbx_description
1 polymer ?
#
loop_
_entity_poly.entity_id
_entity_poly.type
_entity_poly.pdbx_seq_one_letter_code
_entity_poly.pdbx_strand_id
1 'polypeptide(L)'
;MSSLPHANKLDLFDSSLYVYNHIPKLFETHLSAAGLELLQGMLTYDPSKRITVHPIALRHPYFDERPFPKEVGMMPTFPSQHDDMPPPPPPPPTTSVQREDHHFGRAFGGGHQVVVGNKKRKMV
;
A
#
# COMPACT_ATOMS: atom_id res chain seq x y z
N MET A 1 -11.62 -25.88 29.11
CA MET A 1 -11.06 -24.73 28.37
C MET A 1 -10.42 -25.27 27.10
N SER A 2 -10.86 -24.82 25.92
CA SER A 2 -10.35 -25.31 24.62
C SER A 2 -8.97 -24.74 24.35
N SER A 3 -7.96 -25.60 24.20
CA SER A 3 -6.60 -25.21 23.81
C SER A 3 -6.47 -25.21 22.28
N LEU A 4 -5.75 -24.23 21.73
CA LEU A 4 -5.57 -24.09 20.29
C LEU A 4 -4.67 -25.22 19.75
N PRO A 5 -5.04 -25.87 18.63
CA PRO A 5 -4.17 -26.85 18.00
C PRO A 5 -2.85 -26.19 17.62
N HIS A 6 -1.73 -26.84 17.99
CA HIS A 6 -0.36 -26.39 17.72
C HIS A 6 0.13 -25.13 18.47
N ALA A 7 -0.54 -24.67 19.53
CA ALA A 7 -0.07 -23.53 20.34
C ALA A 7 1.37 -23.72 20.88
N ASN A 8 1.76 -24.96 21.19
CA ASN A 8 3.10 -25.30 21.70
C ASN A 8 4.22 -25.21 20.63
N LYS A 9 3.90 -24.95 19.36
CA LYS A 9 4.90 -24.70 18.29
C LYS A 9 5.17 -23.22 18.09
N LEU A 10 4.38 -22.35 18.72
CA LEU A 10 4.59 -20.93 18.64
C LEU A 10 5.61 -20.56 19.72
N ASP A 11 6.89 -20.54 19.36
CA ASP A 11 8.00 -20.06 20.21
C ASP A 11 7.94 -18.52 20.38
N LEU A 12 6.77 -17.99 20.73
CA LEU A 12 6.48 -16.56 20.87
C LEU A 12 7.06 -15.96 22.16
N PHE A 13 7.45 -16.80 23.12
CA PHE A 13 7.79 -16.37 24.48
C PHE A 13 9.27 -16.55 24.84
N ASP A 14 10.10 -17.08 23.94
CA ASP A 14 11.55 -17.08 24.15
C ASP A 14 12.10 -15.68 23.90
N SER A 15 12.12 -14.88 24.97
CA SER A 15 12.65 -13.52 24.96
C SER A 15 14.15 -13.46 24.56
N SER A 16 14.87 -14.59 24.57
CA SER A 16 16.27 -14.66 24.15
C SER A 16 16.45 -14.73 22.62
N LEU A 17 15.41 -15.03 21.86
CA LEU A 17 15.43 -14.99 20.39
C LEU A 17 15.11 -13.59 19.83
N TYR A 18 14.53 -12.71 20.65
CA TYR A 18 14.15 -11.34 20.28
C TYR A 18 15.15 -10.28 20.78
N VAL A 19 16.43 -10.65 20.91
CA VAL A 19 17.48 -9.72 21.38
C VAL A 19 17.74 -8.60 20.35
N TYR A 20 17.37 -8.80 19.08
CA TYR A 20 17.65 -7.83 18.03
C TYR A 20 16.43 -7.53 17.18
N ASN A 21 16.22 -6.24 16.95
CA ASN A 21 15.26 -5.76 15.99
C ASN A 21 15.73 -6.13 14.57
N HIS A 22 15.00 -7.01 13.89
CA HIS A 22 15.33 -7.44 12.52
C HIS A 22 14.78 -6.51 11.44
N ILE A 23 14.02 -5.47 11.80
CA ILE A 23 13.44 -4.51 10.83
C ILE A 23 14.48 -3.91 9.89
N PRO A 24 15.67 -3.47 10.35
CA PRO A 24 16.70 -2.98 9.45
C PRO A 24 16.97 -3.99 8.36
N LYS A 25 17.39 -5.22 8.74
CA LYS A 25 17.72 -6.32 7.84
C LYS A 25 16.59 -6.69 6.86
N LEU A 26 15.33 -6.61 7.30
CA LEU A 26 14.18 -6.97 6.47
C LEU A 26 13.87 -5.91 5.41
N PHE A 27 14.21 -4.64 5.66
CA PHE A 27 13.79 -3.51 4.84
C PHE A 27 14.94 -2.65 4.30
N GLU A 28 16.21 -3.05 4.47
CA GLU A 28 17.40 -2.30 4.02
C GLU A 28 17.33 -1.85 2.55
N THR A 29 16.74 -2.67 1.69
CA THR A 29 16.63 -2.41 0.24
C THR A 29 15.34 -1.71 -0.16
N HIS A 30 14.33 -1.69 0.72
CA HIS A 30 12.97 -1.26 0.40
C HIS A 30 12.59 0.07 1.04
N LEU A 31 13.34 0.50 2.07
CA LEU A 31 12.96 1.62 2.91
C LEU A 31 14.16 2.52 3.19
N SER A 32 13.91 3.83 3.28
CA SER A 32 14.91 4.82 3.69
C SER A 32 15.24 4.68 5.18
N ALA A 33 16.31 5.35 5.62
CA ALA A 33 16.69 5.41 7.03
C ALA A 33 15.56 5.99 7.91
N ALA A 34 14.88 7.06 7.45
CA ALA A 34 13.75 7.63 8.19
C ALA A 34 12.54 6.69 8.22
N GLY A 35 12.29 5.95 7.14
CA GLY A 35 11.21 4.96 7.15
C GLY A 35 11.50 3.81 8.11
N LEU A 36 12.76 3.36 8.19
CA LEU A 36 13.19 2.35 9.16
C LEU A 36 12.98 2.85 10.59
N GLU A 37 13.37 4.08 10.90
CA GLU A 37 13.18 4.68 12.22
C GLU A 37 11.70 4.73 12.63
N LEU A 38 10.83 5.21 11.73
CA LEU A 38 9.39 5.26 11.94
C LEU A 38 8.82 3.86 12.22
N LEU A 39 9.20 2.88 11.39
CA LEU A 39 8.71 1.52 11.49
C LEU A 39 9.16 0.84 12.78
N GLN A 40 10.40 1.06 13.20
CA GLN A 40 10.90 0.58 14.50
C GLN A 40 10.11 1.18 15.66
N GLY A 41 9.79 2.48 15.62
CA GLY A 41 8.96 3.13 16.63
C GLY A 41 7.52 2.59 16.70
N MET A 42 6.91 2.30 15.54
CA MET A 42 5.55 1.76 15.45
C MET A 42 5.44 0.31 15.93
N LEU A 43 6.44 -0.52 15.61
CA LEU A 43 6.47 -1.94 15.93
C LEU A 43 7.21 -2.24 17.24
N THR A 44 7.49 -1.23 18.07
CA THR A 44 8.09 -1.42 19.39
C THR A 44 7.14 -2.21 20.29
N TYR A 45 7.66 -3.29 20.87
CA TYR A 45 6.90 -4.19 21.75
C TYR A 45 6.36 -3.47 22.99
N ASP A 46 7.24 -2.75 23.71
CA ASP A 46 6.88 -2.00 24.92
C ASP A 46 5.93 -0.83 24.56
N PRO A 47 4.66 -0.86 25.01
CA PRO A 47 3.69 0.19 24.68
C PRO A 47 4.10 1.56 25.23
N SER A 48 4.89 1.60 26.32
CA SER A 48 5.37 2.85 26.93
C SER A 48 6.39 3.56 26.04
N LYS A 49 7.10 2.81 25.20
CA LYS A 49 8.13 3.30 24.27
C LYS A 49 7.62 3.41 22.83
N ARG A 50 6.46 2.86 22.54
CA ARG A 50 5.86 2.88 21.21
C ARG A 50 5.47 4.31 20.83
N ILE A 51 5.77 4.70 19.60
CA ILE A 51 5.42 6.02 19.07
C ILE A 51 3.90 6.24 19.07
N THR A 52 3.45 7.44 19.45
CA THR A 52 2.05 7.84 19.36
C THR A 52 1.72 8.40 17.99
N VAL A 53 0.52 8.11 17.49
CA VAL A 53 0.07 8.54 16.14
C VAL A 53 0.10 10.07 16.02
N HIS A 54 -0.56 10.75 16.94
CA HIS A 54 -0.48 12.19 17.11
C HIS A 54 0.31 12.51 18.38
N PRO A 55 1.27 13.45 18.36
CA PRO A 55 1.74 14.26 17.22
C PRO A 55 2.98 13.70 16.50
N ILE A 56 3.62 12.65 17.03
CA ILE A 56 4.99 12.28 16.67
C ILE A 56 5.03 11.53 15.33
N ALA A 57 4.21 10.49 15.16
CA ALA A 57 4.24 9.70 13.93
C ALA A 57 3.83 10.52 12.70
N LEU A 58 2.80 11.35 12.80
CA LEU A 58 2.29 12.12 11.65
C LEU A 58 3.21 13.26 11.21
N ARG A 59 4.14 13.69 12.06
CA ARG A 59 5.14 14.73 11.73
C ARG A 59 6.52 14.12 11.47
N HIS A 60 6.59 12.81 11.27
CA HIS A 60 7.84 12.11 11.04
C HIS A 60 8.44 12.49 9.67
N PRO A 61 9.76 12.75 9.57
CA PRO A 61 10.41 13.19 8.33
C PRO A 61 10.21 12.24 7.13
N TYR A 62 9.92 10.97 7.40
CA TYR A 62 9.60 9.98 6.37
C TYR A 62 8.48 10.41 5.42
N PHE A 63 7.48 11.17 5.90
CA PHE A 63 6.37 11.62 5.05
C PHE A 63 6.73 12.81 4.14
N ASP A 64 7.85 13.47 4.41
CA ASP A 64 8.39 14.56 3.59
C ASP A 64 9.45 14.06 2.58
N GLU A 65 9.81 12.77 2.63
CA GLU A 65 10.74 12.15 1.71
C GLU A 65 10.09 11.82 0.36
N ARG A 66 10.92 11.74 -0.68
CA ARG A 66 10.49 11.30 -2.01
C ARG A 66 10.43 9.77 -2.09
N PRO A 67 9.51 9.20 -2.88
CA PRO A 67 8.46 9.88 -3.64
C PRO A 67 7.28 10.30 -2.77
N PHE A 68 6.71 11.46 -3.07
CA PHE A 68 5.53 11.95 -2.37
C PHE A 68 4.29 11.06 -2.63
N PRO A 69 3.30 11.08 -1.73
CA PRO A 69 2.02 10.40 -1.94
C PRO A 69 1.38 10.77 -3.28
N LYS A 70 0.82 9.77 -3.95
CA LYS A 70 0.11 9.96 -5.22
C LYS A 70 -1.26 10.59 -4.95
N GLU A 71 -1.67 11.53 -5.81
CA GLU A 71 -2.99 12.15 -5.70
C GLU A 71 -4.11 11.08 -5.77
N VAL A 72 -5.17 11.27 -4.99
CA VAL A 72 -6.28 10.30 -4.87
C VAL A 72 -6.90 9.99 -6.23
N GLY A 73 -7.04 11.00 -7.11
CA GLY A 73 -7.59 10.83 -8.46
C GLY A 73 -6.72 10.01 -9.41
N MET A 74 -5.46 9.75 -9.04
CA MET A 74 -4.51 8.94 -9.81
C MET A 74 -4.40 7.50 -9.28
N MET A 75 -5.11 7.18 -8.19
CA MET A 75 -5.19 5.81 -7.68
C MET A 75 -6.17 4.99 -8.54
N PRO A 76 -5.89 3.70 -8.81
CA PRO A 76 -6.85 2.84 -9.48
C PRO A 76 -8.11 2.69 -8.63
N THR A 77 -9.29 2.82 -9.25
CA THR A 77 -10.56 2.48 -8.62
C THR A 77 -10.79 0.97 -8.76
N PHE A 78 -10.83 0.25 -7.65
CA PHE A 78 -11.23 -1.15 -7.64
C PHE A 78 -12.74 -1.26 -7.40
N PRO A 79 -13.45 -2.12 -8.14
CA PRO A 79 -14.87 -2.36 -7.87
C PRO A 79 -15.04 -2.97 -6.47
N SER A 80 -16.10 -2.57 -5.76
CA SER A 80 -16.44 -3.18 -4.48
C SER A 80 -16.82 -4.65 -4.67
N GLN A 81 -16.36 -5.51 -3.75
CA GLN A 81 -16.79 -6.91 -3.69
C GLN A 81 -18.08 -7.11 -2.87
N HIS A 82 -18.65 -6.04 -2.33
CA HIS A 82 -19.91 -6.09 -1.60
C HIS A 82 -21.08 -6.07 -2.58
N ASP A 83 -21.96 -7.07 -2.51
CA ASP A 83 -23.12 -7.22 -3.40
C ASP A 83 -24.11 -6.05 -3.29
N ASP A 84 -24.20 -5.41 -2.12
CA ASP A 84 -25.17 -4.35 -1.83
C ASP A 84 -24.65 -2.92 -2.08
N MET A 85 -23.41 -2.74 -2.54
CA MET A 85 -22.90 -1.38 -2.79
C MET A 85 -23.29 -0.90 -4.19
N PRO A 86 -23.98 0.24 -4.33
CA PRO A 86 -24.18 0.85 -5.64
C PRO A 86 -22.82 1.19 -6.29
N PRO A 87 -22.73 1.15 -7.64
CA PRO A 87 -21.49 1.46 -8.33
C PRO A 87 -21.01 2.88 -7.97
N PRO A 88 -19.68 3.10 -7.87
CA PRO A 88 -19.14 4.41 -7.50
C PRO A 88 -19.55 5.47 -8.54
N PRO A 89 -19.79 6.72 -8.11
CA PRO A 89 -20.10 7.81 -9.02
C PRO A 89 -18.94 8.02 -10.03
N PRO A 90 -19.24 8.46 -11.26
CA PRO A 90 -18.20 8.77 -12.23
C PRO A 90 -17.24 9.83 -11.67
N PRO A 91 -15.92 9.72 -11.94
CA PRO A 91 -14.97 10.71 -11.46
C PRO A 91 -15.32 12.11 -11.99
N PRO A 92 -15.07 13.18 -11.21
CA PRO A 92 -15.27 14.55 -11.67
C PRO A 92 -14.43 14.82 -12.93
N PRO A 93 -14.84 15.75 -13.81
CA PRO A 93 -14.07 16.10 -15.00
C PRO A 93 -12.71 16.65 -14.59
N THR A 94 -11.67 15.84 -14.78
CA THR A 94 -10.28 16.20 -14.53
C THR A 94 -9.84 17.30 -15.50
N THR A 95 -9.75 18.54 -15.04
CA THR A 95 -8.87 19.55 -15.67
C THR A 95 -7.44 19.06 -15.50
N SER A 96 -6.96 18.29 -16.48
CA SER A 96 -5.64 17.68 -16.49
C SER A 96 -4.64 18.63 -17.13
N VAL A 97 -3.67 19.11 -16.34
CA VAL A 97 -2.34 19.43 -16.88
C VAL A 97 -1.64 18.09 -17.02
N GLN A 98 -1.68 17.52 -18.22
CA GLN A 98 -1.10 16.21 -18.53
C GLN A 98 0.43 16.30 -18.46
N ARG A 99 1.06 15.55 -17.56
CA ARG A 99 2.47 15.12 -17.71
C ARG A 99 2.46 13.62 -17.96
N GLU A 100 3.05 13.24 -19.08
CA GLU A 100 3.01 11.91 -19.66
C GLU A 100 4.07 11.00 -19.02
N ASP A 101 3.66 10.11 -18.10
CA ASP A 101 4.55 9.06 -17.59
C ASP A 101 4.15 7.69 -18.14
N HIS A 102 4.86 7.26 -19.19
CA HIS A 102 4.70 5.98 -19.88
C HIS A 102 5.34 4.79 -19.13
N HIS A 103 4.84 4.34 -17.98
CA HIS A 103 5.23 3.00 -17.49
C HIS A 103 4.39 2.28 -16.42
N PHE A 104 3.17 2.71 -16.09
CA PHE A 104 2.44 2.07 -14.97
C PHE A 104 1.69 0.78 -15.35
N GLY A 105 1.27 0.62 -16.62
CA GLY A 105 0.27 -0.36 -17.05
C GLY A 105 0.74 -1.80 -17.33
N ARG A 106 1.98 -2.19 -16.98
CA ARG A 106 2.50 -3.56 -17.26
C ARG A 106 2.63 -4.47 -16.03
N ALA A 107 2.39 -3.96 -14.81
CA ALA A 107 2.71 -4.69 -13.58
C ALA A 107 1.58 -5.57 -13.00
N PHE A 108 0.33 -5.43 -13.47
CA PHE A 108 -0.78 -6.22 -12.97
C PHE A 108 -1.51 -6.92 -14.13
N GLY A 109 -1.31 -8.24 -14.21
CA GLY A 109 -2.22 -9.23 -14.78
C GLY A 109 -2.86 -8.97 -16.15
N GLY A 110 -2.34 -9.64 -17.18
CA GLY A 110 -3.16 -10.32 -18.20
C GLY A 110 -3.89 -9.48 -19.25
N GLY A 111 -3.48 -9.64 -20.51
CA GLY A 111 -3.99 -8.87 -21.65
C GLY A 111 -5.42 -9.19 -22.12
N HIS A 112 -6.06 -8.17 -22.70
CA HIS A 112 -6.94 -8.29 -23.87
C HIS A 112 -7.10 -6.92 -24.53
N GLN A 113 -6.43 -6.70 -25.66
CA GLN A 113 -6.68 -5.54 -26.52
C GLN A 113 -7.93 -5.86 -27.35
N VAL A 114 -9.09 -5.32 -26.97
CA VAL A 114 -10.25 -5.31 -27.88
C VAL A 114 -10.05 -4.13 -28.84
N VAL A 115 -9.57 -4.43 -30.05
CA VAL A 115 -9.58 -3.48 -31.16
C VAL A 115 -11.04 -3.28 -31.60
N VAL A 116 -11.62 -2.14 -31.26
CA VAL A 116 -12.90 -1.70 -31.85
C VAL A 116 -12.59 -0.96 -33.15
N GLY A 117 -12.69 -1.67 -34.28
CA GLY A 117 -12.58 -1.10 -35.62
C GLY A 117 -13.82 -0.29 -35.99
N ASN A 118 -13.63 0.99 -36.33
CA ASN A 118 -14.70 1.90 -36.71
C ASN A 118 -15.30 1.58 -38.10
N LYS A 119 -16.63 1.55 -38.10
CA LYS A 119 -17.64 1.50 -39.17
C LYS A 119 -17.33 2.34 -40.42
N LYS A 120 -17.46 1.75 -41.62
CA LYS A 120 -18.00 2.42 -42.84
C LYS A 120 -18.79 1.42 -43.70
N ARG A 121 -20.12 1.55 -43.70
CA ARG A 121 -21.01 0.96 -44.73
C ARG A 121 -21.02 1.93 -45.91
N LYS A 122 -20.60 1.47 -47.10
CA LYS A 122 -20.79 2.17 -48.37
C LYS A 122 -21.93 1.46 -49.09
N MET A 123 -23.04 2.16 -49.31
CA MET A 123 -24.09 1.72 -50.23
C MET A 123 -23.59 1.92 -51.66
N VAL A 124 -23.69 0.88 -52.48
CA VAL A 124 -24.02 0.92 -53.91
C VAL A 124 -24.85 -0.33 -54.20
#